data_AF-Q6QAY7-F1
#
_entry.id   AF-Q6QAY7-F1
#
_cell.length_a   1.000
_cell.length_b   1.000
_cell.length_c   1.000
_cell.angle_alpha   90.00
_cell.angle_beta   90.00
_cell.angle_gamma   90.00
#
_symmetry.space_group_name_H-M   'P 1'
#
loop_
_entity.id
_entity.type
_entity.pdbx_description
1 polymer ?
#
loop_
_entity_poly.entity_id
_entity_poly.type
_entity_poly.pdbx_seq_one_letter_code
_entity_poly.pdbx_strand_id
1 'polypeptide(L)'
;CSHLARTCPRAGQGRVHPVPVYHWRYDEQGQCVHIPGHNQTVRRLEPVPRSVRQPTLVTIERYGYVWVWYGSPEPLHPLPEIAAADVDNGDFMHLHFAFETTTAVLRIVENFYDAQHASPVHELPISAFELKLFDDWQRWPEVESLARAGAWFGAGIDFTVDRYFGASGMLARVLGLNMSQ
;
A
#
# COMPACT_ATOMS: atom_id res chain seq x y z
N CYS A 1 -8.53 21.68 1.45
CA CYS A 1 -8.22 23.13 1.43
C CYS A 1 -9.15 23.85 2.39
N SER A 2 -8.62 24.57 3.38
CA SER A 2 -9.36 25.25 4.45
C SER A 2 -10.03 26.55 4.00
N HIS A 3 -9.71 27.05 2.81
CA HIS A 3 -10.41 28.19 2.24
C HIS A 3 -11.88 27.87 1.91
N LEU A 4 -12.17 26.70 1.33
CA LEU A 4 -13.53 26.29 0.87
C LEU A 4 -13.77 24.76 0.94
N ALA A 5 -13.09 24.04 1.82
CA ALA A 5 -13.14 22.57 1.92
C ALA A 5 -12.85 21.79 0.61
N ARG A 6 -12.05 22.34 -0.31
CA ARG A 6 -11.76 21.73 -1.63
C ARG A 6 -10.56 20.76 -1.61
N THR A 7 -10.55 19.78 -2.50
CA THR A 7 -9.48 18.78 -2.67
C THR A 7 -8.12 19.42 -3.04
N CYS A 8 -7.04 18.98 -2.39
CA CYS A 8 -5.66 19.28 -2.82
C CYS A 8 -5.20 18.18 -3.81
N PRO A 9 -4.50 18.53 -4.90
CA PRO A 9 -3.92 17.54 -5.81
C PRO A 9 -2.78 16.73 -5.15
N ARG A 10 -2.52 15.52 -5.67
CA ARG A 10 -1.53 14.53 -5.17
C ARG A 10 -0.12 15.10 -5.09
N ALA A 11 0.63 14.65 -4.08
CA ALA A 11 1.98 15.07 -3.78
C ALA A 11 3.03 14.54 -4.77
N GLY A 12 3.73 15.43 -5.48
CA GLY A 12 4.99 15.13 -6.15
C GLY A 12 6.18 15.60 -5.29
N GLN A 13 7.18 14.73 -5.14
CA GLN A 13 8.41 14.86 -4.34
C GLN A 13 8.82 16.31 -4.00
N GLY A 14 8.84 16.63 -2.70
CA GLY A 14 9.49 17.82 -2.13
C GLY A 14 8.92 19.18 -2.54
N ARG A 15 7.71 19.26 -3.12
CA ARG A 15 7.14 20.54 -3.57
C ARG A 15 5.86 20.92 -2.86
N VAL A 16 5.82 22.18 -2.49
CA VAL A 16 4.69 22.92 -1.95
C VAL A 16 3.51 22.88 -2.93
N HIS A 17 2.35 22.34 -2.51
CA HIS A 17 1.19 22.13 -3.40
C HIS A 17 0.29 23.37 -3.47
N PRO A 18 0.13 24.01 -4.64
CA PRO A 18 -0.88 25.05 -4.83
C PRO A 18 -2.28 24.43 -4.93
N VAL A 19 -3.22 24.96 -4.15
CA VAL A 19 -4.65 24.62 -4.32
C VAL A 19 -5.15 25.17 -5.67
N PRO A 20 -5.93 24.42 -6.47
CA PRO A 20 -6.18 24.72 -7.89
C PRO A 20 -6.81 26.09 -8.22
N VAL A 21 -7.46 26.75 -7.26
CA VAL A 21 -8.20 28.01 -7.51
C VAL A 21 -7.51 29.23 -6.87
N TYR A 22 -6.77 29.04 -5.79
CA TYR A 22 -6.23 30.15 -4.99
C TYR A 22 -4.72 30.07 -4.78
N HIS A 23 -4.05 28.99 -5.22
CA HIS A 23 -2.62 28.75 -5.10
C HIS A 23 -2.05 28.98 -3.69
N TRP A 24 -2.87 28.73 -2.66
CA TRP A 24 -2.41 28.70 -1.28
C TRP A 24 -1.43 27.55 -1.13
N ARG A 25 -0.33 27.82 -0.45
CA ARG A 25 0.77 26.88 -0.23
C ARG A 25 0.79 26.46 1.21
N TYR A 26 1.06 25.19 1.44
CA TYR A 26 1.16 24.61 2.78
C TYR A 26 2.52 23.91 2.95
N ASP A 27 3.03 23.94 4.17
CA ASP A 27 4.18 23.12 4.57
C ASP A 27 3.75 21.68 4.92
N GLU A 28 4.73 20.87 5.34
CA GLU A 28 4.56 19.46 5.71
C GLU A 28 3.70 19.27 6.97
N GLN A 29 3.58 20.30 7.81
CA GLN A 29 2.73 20.32 8.99
C GLN A 29 1.33 20.89 8.68
N GLY A 30 1.02 21.09 7.39
CA GLY A 30 -0.24 21.61 6.92
C GLY A 30 -0.46 23.09 7.23
N GLN A 31 0.54 23.85 7.68
CA GLN A 31 0.41 25.30 7.88
C GLN A 31 0.41 26.02 6.55
N CYS A 32 -0.50 26.98 6.36
CA CYS A 32 -0.40 27.83 5.18
C CYS A 32 0.78 28.79 5.33
N VAL A 33 1.73 28.69 4.41
CA VAL A 33 2.95 29.49 4.39
C VAL A 33 2.92 30.59 3.32
N HIS A 34 1.93 30.55 2.42
CA HIS A 34 1.78 31.56 1.38
C HIS A 34 0.34 31.68 0.87
N ILE A 35 -0.19 32.90 0.93
CA ILE A 35 -1.45 33.30 0.32
C ILE A 35 -1.14 34.34 -0.77
N PRO A 36 -1.36 34.04 -2.06
CA PRO A 36 -1.22 35.03 -3.12
C PRO A 36 -2.15 36.22 -2.89
N GLY A 37 -1.66 37.42 -3.20
CA GLY A 37 -2.47 38.63 -3.16
C GLY A 37 -3.33 38.80 -4.41
N HIS A 38 -4.16 39.83 -4.42
CA HIS A 38 -5.23 40.00 -5.40
C HIS A 38 -4.90 40.98 -6.54
N ASN A 39 -3.74 41.66 -6.50
CA ASN A 39 -3.28 42.52 -7.59
C ASN A 39 -1.74 42.76 -7.54
N GLN A 40 -1.21 43.57 -8.47
CA GLN A 40 0.22 43.87 -8.56
C GLN A 40 0.77 44.71 -7.39
N THR A 41 -0.11 45.41 -6.68
CA THR A 41 0.19 46.24 -5.50
C THR A 41 0.17 45.40 -4.23
N VAL A 42 -0.84 44.55 -4.08
CA VAL A 42 -1.00 43.57 -3.00
C VAL A 42 -0.67 42.20 -3.57
N ARG A 43 0.63 41.88 -3.64
CA ARG A 43 1.13 40.63 -4.22
C ARG A 43 1.01 39.43 -3.28
N ARG A 44 0.88 39.67 -1.97
CA ARG A 44 0.74 38.63 -0.94
C ARG A 44 -0.18 39.14 0.17
N LEU A 45 -1.00 38.25 0.72
CA LEU A 45 -1.79 38.53 1.92
C LEU A 45 -1.00 38.05 3.14
N GLU A 46 -0.33 38.99 3.80
CA GLU A 46 0.43 38.76 5.04
C GLU A 46 -0.04 39.69 6.17
N PRO A 47 0.08 39.25 7.44
CA PRO A 47 0.54 37.92 7.86
C PRO A 47 -0.51 36.83 7.58
N VAL A 48 -0.07 35.60 7.27
CA VAL A 48 -0.99 34.47 7.09
C VAL A 48 -1.63 34.12 8.44
N PRO A 49 -2.98 34.07 8.56
CA PRO A 49 -3.62 33.74 9.82
C PRO A 49 -3.30 32.32 10.27
N ARG A 50 -2.99 32.12 11.56
CA ARG A 50 -2.63 30.81 12.13
C ARG A 50 -3.74 29.75 12.01
N SER A 51 -4.99 30.17 11.85
CA SER A 51 -6.15 29.29 11.65
C SER A 51 -6.17 28.64 10.27
N VAL A 52 -5.38 29.15 9.31
CA VAL A 52 -5.33 28.61 7.96
C VAL A 52 -4.39 27.40 7.91
N ARG A 53 -4.98 26.21 8.11
CA ARG A 53 -4.27 24.93 8.14
C ARG A 53 -4.96 23.85 7.29
N GLN A 54 -4.22 22.85 6.83
CA GLN A 54 -4.76 21.58 6.31
C GLN A 54 -4.63 20.47 7.36
N PRO A 55 -5.59 19.53 7.41
CA PRO A 55 -5.37 18.26 8.08
C PRO A 55 -4.17 17.55 7.44
N THR A 56 -3.27 17.04 8.25
CA THR A 56 -2.20 16.13 7.84
C THR A 56 -2.54 14.73 8.31
N LEU A 57 -2.07 13.73 7.56
CA LEU A 57 -2.12 12.32 7.95
C LEU A 57 -0.70 11.85 8.22
N VAL A 58 -0.53 10.94 9.17
CA VAL A 58 0.77 10.32 9.41
C VAL A 58 1.08 9.41 8.23
N THR A 59 2.24 9.64 7.60
CA THR A 59 2.67 8.89 6.43
C THR A 59 4.10 8.37 6.61
N ILE A 60 4.39 7.24 5.97
CA ILE A 60 5.73 6.66 5.91
C ILE A 60 5.95 6.03 4.53
N GLU A 61 7.13 6.25 3.96
CA GLU A 61 7.58 5.58 2.74
C GLU A 61 8.44 4.38 3.12
N ARG A 62 8.01 3.16 2.75
CA ARG A 62 8.75 1.92 2.96
C ARG A 62 8.24 0.81 2.04
N TYR A 63 9.10 -0.13 1.67
CA TYR A 63 8.79 -1.27 0.78
C TYR A 63 8.27 -0.85 -0.60
N GLY A 64 8.66 0.32 -1.12
CA GLY A 64 8.15 0.85 -2.40
C GLY A 64 6.73 1.44 -2.34
N TYR A 65 6.15 1.58 -1.14
CA TYR A 65 4.80 2.12 -0.94
C TYR A 65 4.80 3.35 -0.02
N VAL A 66 3.78 4.20 -0.21
CA VAL A 66 3.42 5.27 0.75
C VAL A 66 2.29 4.77 1.63
N TRP A 67 2.59 4.55 2.91
CA TRP A 67 1.63 4.13 3.91
C TRP A 67 0.98 5.35 4.56
N VAL A 68 -0.32 5.27 4.83
CA VAL A 68 -1.10 6.36 5.40
C VAL A 68 -1.90 5.86 6.59
N TRP A 69 -1.72 6.49 7.76
CA TRP A 69 -2.55 6.25 8.93
C TRP A 69 -3.66 7.30 8.99
N TYR A 70 -4.91 6.84 8.90
CA TYR A 70 -6.12 7.69 8.87
C TYR A 70 -6.99 7.57 10.13
N GLY A 71 -6.48 6.93 11.18
CA GLY A 71 -7.17 6.76 12.46
C GLY A 71 -6.94 7.95 13.41
N SER A 72 -6.25 7.69 14.52
CA SER A 72 -5.83 8.70 15.52
C SER A 72 -4.69 9.62 15.03
N PRO A 73 -4.42 10.75 15.71
CA PRO A 73 -3.29 11.63 15.39
C PRO A 73 -1.92 10.92 15.42
N GLU A 74 -1.78 9.91 16.27
CA GLU A 74 -0.60 9.04 16.34
C GLU A 74 -1.01 7.60 15.98
N PRO A 75 -0.18 6.84 15.25
CA PRO A 75 -0.47 5.44 14.95
C PRO A 75 -0.62 4.60 16.21
N LEU A 76 -1.69 3.81 16.30
CA LEU A 76 -1.89 2.89 17.43
C LEU A 76 -0.90 1.73 17.40
N HIS A 77 -0.39 1.40 16.21
CA HIS A 77 0.55 0.33 15.97
C HIS A 77 1.63 0.81 15.01
N PRO A 78 2.87 0.31 15.12
CA PRO A 78 3.90 0.56 14.13
C PRO A 78 3.51 -0.05 12.78
N LEU A 79 4.17 0.41 11.72
CA LEU A 79 4.04 -0.19 10.40
C LEU A 79 4.36 -1.70 10.47
N PRO A 80 3.57 -2.57 9.79
CA PRO A 80 3.91 -3.98 9.67
C PRO A 80 5.33 -4.19 9.13
N GLU A 81 6.04 -5.16 9.71
CA GLU A 81 7.36 -5.55 9.25
C GLU A 81 7.22 -6.60 8.15
N ILE A 82 7.86 -6.34 7.00
CA ILE A 82 7.90 -7.25 5.85
C ILE A 82 9.38 -7.42 5.51
N ALA A 83 10.10 -8.23 6.30
CA ALA A 83 11.56 -8.33 6.17
C ALA A 83 11.98 -8.76 4.76
N ALA A 84 11.26 -9.70 4.14
CA ALA A 84 11.53 -10.14 2.77
C ALA A 84 11.46 -8.99 1.73
N ALA A 85 10.73 -7.91 2.01
CA ALA A 85 10.67 -6.73 1.15
C ALA A 85 11.83 -5.74 1.37
N ASP A 86 12.56 -5.86 2.49
CA ASP A 86 13.76 -5.05 2.79
C ASP A 86 15.08 -5.78 2.46
N VAL A 87 15.01 -7.07 2.10
CA VAL A 87 16.19 -7.86 1.73
C VAL A 87 16.47 -7.67 0.24
N ASP A 88 17.61 -7.04 -0.07
CA ASP A 88 18.18 -6.97 -1.41
C ASP A 88 19.18 -8.12 -1.58
N ASN A 89 18.66 -9.32 -1.85
CA ASN A 89 19.46 -10.50 -2.15
C ASN A 89 18.87 -11.28 -3.32
N GLY A 90 19.60 -12.30 -3.79
CA GLY A 90 19.14 -13.16 -4.88
C GLY A 90 18.07 -14.18 -4.48
N ASP A 91 17.65 -14.23 -3.21
CA ASP A 91 16.70 -15.22 -2.70
C ASP A 91 15.25 -14.79 -2.89
N PHE A 92 15.00 -13.47 -3.05
CA PHE A 92 13.67 -12.91 -3.21
C PHE A 92 13.52 -12.10 -4.50
N MET A 93 12.34 -12.21 -5.14
CA MET A 93 11.93 -11.36 -6.26
C MET A 93 10.72 -10.53 -5.84
N HIS A 94 10.86 -9.20 -5.82
CA HIS A 94 9.75 -8.31 -5.47
C HIS A 94 8.85 -8.03 -6.68
N LEU A 95 7.57 -8.37 -6.57
CA LEU A 95 6.56 -8.02 -7.56
C LEU A 95 5.62 -6.94 -7.00
N HIS A 96 5.61 -5.77 -7.64
CA HIS A 96 4.69 -4.69 -7.30
C HIS A 96 3.59 -4.62 -8.35
N PHE A 97 2.33 -4.73 -7.92
CA PHE A 97 1.17 -4.51 -8.78
C PHE A 97 0.08 -3.74 -8.04
N ALA A 98 -0.74 -3.04 -8.80
CA ALA A 98 -1.92 -2.34 -8.31
C ALA A 98 -3.04 -2.50 -9.33
N PHE A 99 -4.25 -2.75 -8.84
CA PHE A 99 -5.45 -2.81 -9.67
C PHE A 99 -6.59 -2.07 -8.98
N GLU A 100 -7.43 -1.42 -9.76
CA GLU A 100 -8.64 -0.78 -9.26
C GLU A 100 -9.79 -1.79 -9.28
N THR A 101 -10.55 -1.86 -8.20
CA THR A 101 -11.74 -2.70 -8.10
C THR A 101 -12.82 -2.01 -7.28
N THR A 102 -14.07 -2.34 -7.59
CA THR A 102 -15.26 -1.89 -6.84
C THR A 102 -15.62 -2.85 -5.70
N THR A 103 -14.89 -3.97 -5.57
CA THR A 103 -15.11 -4.98 -4.54
C THR A 103 -14.53 -4.54 -3.18
N ALA A 104 -15.19 -4.93 -2.10
CA ALA A 104 -14.73 -4.64 -0.74
C ALA A 104 -13.39 -5.32 -0.42
N VAL A 105 -12.52 -4.64 0.32
CA VAL A 105 -11.18 -5.14 0.71
C VAL A 105 -11.24 -6.54 1.32
N LEU A 106 -12.21 -6.80 2.21
CA LEU A 106 -12.34 -8.11 2.84
C LEU A 106 -12.56 -9.24 1.83
N ARG A 107 -13.31 -9.01 0.75
CA ARG A 107 -13.52 -10.01 -0.31
C ARG A 107 -12.26 -10.29 -1.12
N ILE A 108 -11.41 -9.28 -1.30
CA ILE A 108 -10.10 -9.44 -1.93
C ILE A 108 -9.21 -10.31 -1.03
N VAL A 109 -9.22 -10.06 0.28
CA VAL A 109 -8.47 -10.89 1.24
C VAL A 109 -9.01 -12.31 1.30
N GLU A 110 -10.34 -12.51 1.31
CA GLU A 110 -10.96 -13.84 1.26
C GLU A 110 -10.56 -14.63 0.01
N ASN A 111 -10.49 -13.96 -1.15
CA ASN A 111 -10.09 -14.58 -2.42
C ASN A 111 -8.70 -15.23 -2.37
N PHE A 112 -7.76 -14.70 -1.58
CA PHE A 112 -6.43 -15.29 -1.42
C PHE A 112 -6.44 -16.65 -0.72
N TYR A 113 -7.41 -16.92 0.15
CA TYR A 113 -7.50 -18.17 0.91
C TYR A 113 -8.53 -19.16 0.33
N ASP A 114 -9.22 -18.80 -0.76
CA ASP A 114 -10.17 -19.67 -1.46
C ASP A 114 -9.51 -20.36 -2.65
N ALA A 115 -8.94 -21.55 -2.49
CA ALA A 115 -8.37 -22.27 -3.62
C ALA A 115 -9.38 -22.71 -4.69
N GLN A 116 -10.69 -22.75 -4.38
CA GLN A 116 -11.67 -23.27 -5.33
C GLN A 116 -11.86 -22.36 -6.53
N HIS A 117 -11.63 -21.04 -6.39
CA HIS A 117 -11.73 -20.11 -7.51
C HIS A 117 -10.64 -20.30 -8.58
N ALA A 118 -9.52 -20.95 -8.24
CA ALA A 118 -8.38 -21.11 -9.14
C ALA A 118 -8.76 -21.86 -10.43
N SER A 119 -9.62 -22.88 -10.33
CA SER A 119 -10.05 -23.66 -11.49
C SER A 119 -10.92 -22.84 -12.47
N PRO A 120 -12.07 -22.27 -12.06
CA PRO A 120 -12.94 -21.55 -12.99
C PRO A 120 -12.42 -20.17 -13.42
N VAL A 121 -11.61 -19.48 -12.60
CA VAL A 121 -11.16 -18.10 -12.89
C VAL A 121 -9.80 -18.09 -13.61
N HIS A 122 -8.91 -19.02 -13.26
CA HIS A 122 -7.53 -19.03 -13.76
C HIS A 122 -7.20 -20.25 -14.61
N GLU A 123 -8.17 -21.15 -14.86
CA GLU A 123 -7.94 -22.45 -15.52
C GLU A 123 -6.82 -23.26 -14.82
N LEU A 124 -6.71 -23.10 -13.50
CA LEU A 124 -5.66 -23.66 -12.67
C LEU A 124 -6.25 -24.64 -11.65
N PRO A 125 -6.48 -25.91 -12.01
CA PRO A 125 -7.02 -26.88 -11.09
C PRO A 125 -6.03 -27.15 -9.96
N ILE A 126 -6.45 -26.85 -8.73
CA ILE A 126 -5.74 -27.18 -7.50
C ILE A 126 -6.29 -28.52 -7.00
N SER A 127 -5.45 -29.54 -6.94
CA SER A 127 -5.84 -30.92 -6.60
C SER A 127 -5.74 -31.24 -5.11
N ALA A 128 -4.93 -30.47 -4.39
CA ALA A 128 -4.83 -30.51 -2.93
C ALA A 128 -4.60 -29.10 -2.40
N PHE A 129 -5.25 -28.78 -1.28
CA PHE A 129 -5.12 -27.50 -0.59
C PHE A 129 -5.14 -27.74 0.92
N GLU A 130 -4.11 -27.23 1.60
CA GLU A 130 -3.99 -27.28 3.05
C GLU A 130 -3.76 -25.87 3.59
N LEU A 131 -4.70 -25.40 4.41
CA LEU A 131 -4.56 -24.16 5.17
C LEU A 131 -4.08 -24.51 6.58
N LYS A 132 -2.84 -24.12 6.89
CA LYS A 132 -2.26 -24.29 8.22
C LYS A 132 -2.42 -22.99 9.00
N LEU A 133 -3.21 -23.05 10.06
CA LEU A 133 -3.35 -21.96 11.02
C LEU A 133 -2.31 -22.14 12.12
N PHE A 134 -1.54 -21.10 12.38
CA PHE A 134 -0.50 -21.09 13.40
C PHE A 134 -0.96 -20.17 14.52
N ASP A 135 -1.42 -20.80 15.61
CA ASP A 135 -1.80 -20.13 16.86
C ASP A 135 -0.57 -19.78 17.70
N ASP A 136 0.57 -20.44 17.43
CA ASP A 136 1.86 -20.12 18.01
C ASP A 136 2.68 -19.26 17.04
N TRP A 137 3.14 -18.12 17.57
CA TRP A 137 4.14 -17.31 16.90
C TRP A 137 5.46 -18.10 16.85
N GLN A 138 5.75 -18.75 15.72
CA GLN A 138 7.09 -19.24 15.41
C GLN A 138 7.68 -18.49 14.24
N ARG A 139 8.95 -18.11 14.38
CA ARG A 139 9.75 -17.47 13.34
C ARG A 139 9.95 -18.49 12.21
N TRP A 140 9.40 -18.24 11.03
CA TRP A 140 9.72 -19.08 9.88
C TRP A 140 11.21 -18.83 9.54
N PRO A 141 12.02 -19.87 9.31
CA PRO A 141 13.48 -19.71 9.16
C PRO A 141 13.91 -18.75 8.04
N GLU A 142 13.03 -18.53 7.06
CA GLU A 142 13.32 -17.80 5.82
C GLU A 142 12.42 -16.55 5.62
N VAL A 143 11.39 -16.36 6.44
CA VAL A 143 10.47 -15.20 6.34
C VAL A 143 10.15 -14.68 7.73
N GLU A 144 10.54 -13.43 8.02
CA GLU A 144 10.22 -12.83 9.31
C GLU A 144 8.72 -12.59 9.45
N SER A 145 8.25 -12.70 10.69
CA SER A 145 6.83 -12.72 11.03
C SER A 145 6.10 -11.41 10.65
N LEU A 146 5.02 -11.53 9.87
CA LEU A 146 4.07 -10.42 9.62
C LEU A 146 3.26 -10.04 10.87
N ALA A 147 3.39 -10.80 11.96
CA ALA A 147 2.55 -10.76 13.15
C ALA A 147 3.37 -10.44 14.41
N ARG A 148 3.14 -9.27 15.02
CA ARG A 148 3.72 -8.91 16.33
C ARG A 148 2.89 -9.52 17.47
N ALA A 149 3.43 -9.51 18.70
CA ALA A 149 2.69 -9.86 19.91
C ALA A 149 1.36 -9.07 19.96
N GLY A 150 0.24 -9.78 19.75
CA GLY A 150 -1.11 -9.21 19.57
C GLY A 150 -1.80 -9.56 18.25
N ALA A 151 -1.12 -10.20 17.29
CA ALA A 151 -1.76 -10.80 16.12
C ALA A 151 -2.52 -12.08 16.50
N TRP A 152 -3.71 -12.30 15.92
CA TRP A 152 -4.60 -13.40 16.31
C TRP A 152 -4.12 -14.76 15.78
N PHE A 153 -3.50 -14.82 14.59
CA PHE A 153 -2.92 -16.05 14.01
C PHE A 153 -2.03 -15.74 12.78
N GLY A 154 -1.09 -16.63 12.47
CA GLY A 154 -0.44 -16.72 11.15
C GLY A 154 -1.10 -17.80 10.29
N ALA A 155 -0.99 -17.70 8.95
CA ALA A 155 -1.52 -18.72 8.04
C ALA A 155 -0.50 -19.09 6.97
N GLY A 156 -0.27 -20.39 6.78
CA GLY A 156 0.48 -20.97 5.68
C GLY A 156 -0.47 -21.71 4.75
N ILE A 157 -0.22 -21.62 3.44
CA ILE A 157 -1.03 -22.28 2.44
C ILE A 157 -0.12 -23.18 1.62
N ASP A 158 -0.37 -24.48 1.67
CA ASP A 158 0.24 -25.43 0.75
C ASP A 158 -0.81 -25.86 -0.27
N PHE A 159 -0.47 -25.81 -1.56
CA PHE A 159 -1.37 -26.24 -2.62
C PHE A 159 -0.61 -26.96 -3.73
N THR A 160 -1.23 -28.02 -4.26
CA THR A 160 -0.68 -28.79 -5.38
C THR A 160 -1.39 -28.39 -6.66
N VAL A 161 -0.61 -27.97 -7.65
CA VAL A 161 -1.10 -27.66 -8.99
C VAL A 161 -0.65 -28.75 -9.95
N ASP A 162 -1.60 -29.49 -10.51
CA ASP A 162 -1.28 -30.61 -11.41
C ASP A 162 -0.72 -30.13 -12.76
N ARG A 163 -1.01 -28.88 -13.15
CA ARG A 163 -0.56 -28.27 -14.40
C ARG A 163 -0.46 -26.76 -14.28
N TYR A 164 0.76 -26.25 -14.09
CA TYR A 164 1.00 -24.81 -13.97
C TYR A 164 0.94 -24.14 -15.35
N PHE A 165 0.04 -23.15 -15.51
CA PHE A 165 -0.22 -22.33 -16.70
C PHE A 165 -0.13 -23.06 -18.06
N GLY A 166 -1.26 -23.37 -18.70
CA GLY A 166 -1.33 -23.96 -20.06
C GLY A 166 -0.51 -23.24 -21.15
N ALA A 167 -1.15 -22.63 -22.16
CA ALA A 167 -0.39 -21.94 -23.23
C ALA A 167 0.40 -20.71 -22.72
N SER A 168 -0.04 -20.11 -21.61
CA SER A 168 0.59 -18.96 -20.94
C SER A 168 1.88 -19.31 -20.18
N GLY A 169 2.04 -20.55 -19.72
CA GLY A 169 3.24 -20.99 -18.98
C GLY A 169 4.46 -21.12 -19.89
N MET A 170 4.24 -21.43 -21.17
CA MET A 170 5.31 -21.35 -22.18
C MET A 170 5.81 -19.91 -22.36
N LEU A 171 4.91 -18.92 -22.33
CA LEU A 171 5.28 -17.51 -22.48
C LEU A 171 6.05 -16.99 -21.24
N ALA A 172 5.61 -17.34 -20.04
CA ALA A 172 6.31 -17.02 -18.79
C ALA A 172 7.72 -17.64 -18.73
N ARG A 173 7.87 -18.87 -19.21
CA ARG A 173 9.16 -19.57 -19.31
C ARG A 173 10.10 -18.93 -20.35
N VAL A 174 9.55 -18.44 -21.46
CA VAL A 174 10.31 -17.65 -22.46
C VAL A 174 10.74 -16.28 -21.89
N LEU A 175 9.93 -15.71 -21.00
CA LEU A 175 10.24 -14.45 -20.30
C LEU A 175 11.15 -14.64 -19.06
N GLY A 176 11.64 -15.86 -18.81
CA GLY A 176 12.58 -16.14 -17.72
C GLY A 176 11.97 -16.25 -16.33
N LEU A 177 10.64 -16.25 -16.21
CA LEU A 177 9.93 -16.47 -14.95
C LEU A 177 9.83 -17.98 -14.71
N ASN A 178 10.84 -18.54 -14.07
CA ASN A 178 10.85 -19.96 -13.70
C ASN A 178 10.15 -20.17 -12.36
N MET A 179 8.82 -20.32 -12.39
CA MET A 179 8.00 -20.55 -11.19
C MET A 179 7.70 -22.04 -10.94
N SER A 180 8.52 -22.95 -11.49
CA SER A 180 8.46 -24.37 -11.14
C SER A 180 9.54 -24.72 -10.12
N GLN A 181 9.12 -24.98 -8.88
CA GLN A 181 9.59 -26.13 -8.13
C GLN A 181 8.39 -27.03 -7.86
#